data_AF-A0A8J4Y952-F1
#
_entry.id   AF-A0A8J4Y952-F1
#
_cell.length_a   1.000
_cell.length_b   1.000
_cell.length_c   1.000
_cell.angle_alpha   90.00
_cell.angle_beta   90.00
_cell.angle_gamma   90.00
#
_symmetry.space_group_name_H-M   'P 1'
#
loop_
_entity.id
_entity.type
_entity.pdbx_description
1 polymer ?
#
loop_
_entity_poly.entity_id
_entity_poly.type
_entity_poly.pdbx_seq_one_letter_code
_entity_poly.pdbx_strand_id
1 'polypeptide(L)'
;MPRCDHEEADTRIVVHLKDALDKGCTNCLVRTVDTDVVAILIGKYHSLTSQHQMAAIWVAFGTGKNFMYLDINAICHALGKDRSTALPMFHSFTGCDTTSAFFGKGKKSAWEAWNAYVEVTEAFNNFMNHPYMTVTVNCKQFQLLERFTVIIYNKTSNLDSVNEARRELFSQKNRPMEKIPPTQEALLQHTLRAVYQAGIWATSDQCEQKPPTPEGFGWTL
;
A
#
# COMPACT_ATOMS: atom_id res chain seq x y z
N MET A 1 22.26 17.83 0.27
CA MET A 1 21.37 16.80 -0.30
C MET A 1 21.87 16.44 -1.68
N PRO A 2 21.90 15.13 -2.01
CA PRO A 2 22.20 14.67 -3.36
C PRO A 2 21.19 15.18 -4.38
N ARG A 3 21.50 15.01 -5.67
CA ARG A 3 20.53 15.16 -6.76
C ARG A 3 19.33 14.22 -6.49
N CYS A 4 18.11 14.73 -6.68
CA CYS A 4 16.87 14.01 -6.40
C CYS A 4 15.92 14.09 -7.60
N ASP A 5 15.39 12.94 -8.05
CA ASP A 5 14.50 12.84 -9.22
C ASP A 5 13.02 12.58 -8.88
N HIS A 6 12.67 12.58 -7.59
CA HIS A 6 11.30 12.37 -7.13
C HIS A 6 10.36 13.41 -7.74
N GLU A 7 9.28 12.96 -8.37
CA GLU A 7 8.26 13.85 -8.93
C GLU A 7 7.39 14.48 -7.84
N GLU A 8 6.91 13.67 -6.89
CA GLU A 8 5.97 14.06 -5.84
C GLU A 8 6.65 14.40 -4.51
N ALA A 9 6.01 15.28 -3.73
CA ALA A 9 6.48 15.64 -2.40
C ALA A 9 6.40 14.46 -1.40
N ASP A 10 5.43 13.55 -1.61
CA ASP A 10 5.08 12.52 -0.64
C ASP A 10 6.17 11.46 -0.47
N THR A 11 6.95 11.23 -1.53
CA THR A 11 8.13 10.37 -1.49
C THR A 11 9.38 11.16 -1.21
N ARG A 12 9.50 12.40 -1.73
CA ARG A 12 10.69 13.24 -1.52
C ARG A 12 10.93 13.55 -0.05
N ILE A 13 9.86 13.68 0.75
CA ILE A 13 9.97 13.91 2.20
C ILE A 13 10.74 12.79 2.92
N VAL A 14 10.69 11.55 2.42
CA VAL A 14 11.43 10.42 2.98
C VAL A 14 12.93 10.58 2.79
N VAL A 15 13.36 11.12 1.64
CA VAL A 15 14.76 11.48 1.38
C VAL A 15 15.22 12.58 2.33
N HIS A 16 14.39 13.60 2.54
CA HIS A 16 14.69 14.67 3.50
C HIS A 16 14.81 14.14 4.93
N LEU A 17 13.90 13.26 5.33
CA LEU A 17 13.94 12.58 6.62
C LEU A 17 15.23 11.78 6.77
N LYS A 18 15.59 10.96 5.78
CA LYS A 18 16.82 10.16 5.80
C LYS A 18 18.08 11.02 5.91
N ASP A 19 18.21 12.09 5.11
CA ASP A 19 19.35 13.02 5.18
C ASP A 19 19.46 13.70 6.57
N ALA A 20 18.33 14.00 7.22
CA ALA A 20 18.34 14.51 8.59
C ALA A 20 18.85 13.46 9.60
N LEU A 21 18.39 12.22 9.48
CA LEU A 21 18.85 11.10 10.32
C LEU A 21 20.35 10.81 10.10
N ASP A 22 20.82 10.83 8.85
CA ASP A 22 22.24 10.67 8.47
C ASP A 22 23.13 11.75 9.10
N LYS A 23 22.59 12.95 9.30
CA LYS A 23 23.26 14.07 10.00
C LYS A 23 23.18 13.98 11.52
N GLY A 24 22.60 12.91 12.07
CA GLY A 24 22.51 12.66 13.50
C GLY A 24 21.25 13.23 14.16
N CYS A 25 20.26 13.71 13.41
CA CYS A 25 18.98 14.06 14.01
C CYS A 25 18.30 12.79 14.55
N THR A 26 17.88 12.82 15.81
CA THR A 26 17.17 11.68 16.45
C THR A 26 15.68 11.94 16.59
N ASN A 27 15.23 13.19 16.57
CA ASN A 27 13.81 13.54 16.64
C ASN A 27 13.42 14.27 15.35
N CYS A 28 12.57 13.63 14.54
CA CYS A 28 12.13 14.20 13.26
C CYS A 28 10.61 14.30 13.23
N LEU A 29 10.11 15.49 12.89
CA LEU A 29 8.69 15.75 12.73
C LEU A 29 8.39 16.04 11.25
N VAL A 30 7.57 15.22 10.63
CA VAL A 30 7.05 15.44 9.28
C VAL A 30 5.68 16.10 9.37
N ARG A 31 5.50 17.23 8.68
CA ARG A 31 4.20 17.92 8.61
C ARG A 31 3.49 17.56 7.31
N THR A 32 2.30 16.99 7.41
CA THR A 32 1.47 16.66 6.23
C THR A 32 -0.01 16.63 6.55
N VAL A 33 -0.84 16.79 5.53
CA VAL A 33 -2.29 16.52 5.57
C VAL A 33 -2.64 15.26 4.75
N ASP A 34 -1.65 14.70 4.08
CA ASP A 34 -1.79 13.60 3.14
C ASP A 34 -1.54 12.26 3.84
N THR A 35 -2.46 11.33 3.62
CA THR A 35 -2.39 9.98 4.20
C THR A 35 -1.33 9.12 3.52
N ASP A 36 -1.00 9.41 2.25
CA ASP A 36 0.00 8.66 1.49
C ASP A 36 1.37 8.80 2.15
N VAL A 37 1.74 10.00 2.61
CA VAL A 37 2.96 10.23 3.40
C VAL A 37 3.00 9.36 4.66
N VAL A 38 1.89 9.24 5.38
CA VAL A 38 1.83 8.42 6.60
C VAL A 38 2.03 6.94 6.25
N ALA A 39 1.37 6.44 5.20
CA ALA A 39 1.53 5.06 4.74
C ALA A 39 2.97 4.76 4.32
N ILE A 40 3.60 5.66 3.56
CA ILE A 40 4.99 5.55 3.11
C ILE A 40 5.95 5.51 4.31
N LEU A 41 5.80 6.44 5.27
CA LEU A 41 6.66 6.49 6.46
C LEU A 41 6.57 5.22 7.31
N ILE A 42 5.36 4.67 7.49
CA ILE A 42 5.17 3.37 8.17
C ILE A 42 5.87 2.25 7.40
N GLY A 43 5.75 2.22 6.07
CA GLY A 43 6.42 1.25 5.21
C GLY A 43 7.95 1.30 5.29
N LYS A 44 8.52 2.50 5.38
CA LYS A 44 9.96 2.72 5.40
C LYS A 44 10.57 2.70 6.80
N TYR A 45 9.76 2.75 7.85
CA TYR A 45 10.20 2.84 9.25
C TYR A 45 11.31 1.85 9.60
N HIS A 46 11.12 0.56 9.32
CA HIS A 46 12.10 -0.47 9.69
C HIS A 46 13.40 -0.37 8.89
N SER A 47 13.34 0.11 7.64
CA SER A 47 14.54 0.38 6.83
C SER A 47 15.35 1.53 7.44
N LEU A 48 14.68 2.64 7.75
CA LEU A 48 15.31 3.83 8.34
C LEU A 48 15.90 3.55 9.72
N THR A 49 15.12 2.92 10.60
CA THR A 49 15.54 2.64 11.99
C THR A 49 16.60 1.55 12.11
N SER A 50 16.75 0.69 11.10
CA SER A 50 17.87 -0.27 11.06
C SER A 50 19.24 0.41 11.05
N GLN A 51 19.32 1.60 10.44
CA GLN A 51 20.53 2.43 10.36
C GLN A 51 20.56 3.51 11.45
N HIS A 52 19.38 3.87 12.00
CA HIS A 52 19.22 4.93 12.99
C HIS A 52 18.34 4.47 14.16
N GLN A 53 18.87 3.63 15.05
CA GLN A 53 18.10 2.99 16.13
C GLN A 53 17.46 3.97 17.13
N MET A 54 18.02 5.18 17.25
CA MET A 54 17.53 6.24 18.14
C MET A 54 16.55 7.20 17.45
N ALA A 55 16.17 6.94 16.20
CA ALA A 55 15.25 7.80 15.48
C ALA A 55 13.83 7.70 16.06
N ALA A 56 13.30 8.84 16.49
CA ALA A 56 11.92 9.06 16.84
C ALA A 56 11.24 9.85 15.72
N ILE A 57 10.47 9.14 14.90
CA ILE A 57 9.76 9.71 13.74
C ILE A 57 8.31 10.04 14.13
N TRP A 58 7.92 11.29 13.93
CA TRP A 58 6.59 11.82 14.23
C TRP A 58 5.96 12.41 12.98
N VAL A 59 4.62 12.35 12.91
CA VAL A 59 3.85 13.10 11.89
C VAL A 59 2.90 14.08 12.55
N ALA A 60 3.04 15.36 12.25
CA ALA A 60 2.02 16.38 12.51
C ALA A 60 0.97 16.30 11.39
N PHE A 61 -0.12 15.60 11.65
CA PHE A 61 -1.14 15.24 10.67
C PHE A 61 -2.41 16.11 10.76
N GLY A 62 -3.06 16.38 9.63
CA GLY A 62 -4.36 17.07 9.57
C GLY A 62 -4.29 18.59 9.77
N THR A 63 -5.43 19.25 9.94
CA THR A 63 -5.53 20.72 10.12
C THR A 63 -6.62 21.09 11.12
N GLY A 64 -6.48 22.25 11.77
CA GLY A 64 -7.52 22.80 12.65
C GLY A 64 -7.90 21.82 13.75
N LYS A 65 -9.21 21.54 13.89
CA LYS A 65 -9.74 20.62 14.91
C LYS A 65 -9.33 19.16 14.73
N ASN A 66 -8.92 18.77 13.53
CA ASN A 66 -8.49 17.41 13.20
C ASN A 66 -6.96 17.27 13.23
N PHE A 67 -6.24 18.28 13.73
CA PHE A 67 -4.79 18.22 13.86
C PHE A 67 -4.39 17.24 14.97
N MET A 68 -3.43 16.36 14.70
CA MET A 68 -2.88 15.43 15.68
C MET A 68 -1.43 15.07 15.40
N TYR A 69 -0.73 14.59 16.43
CA TYR A 69 0.60 14.00 16.29
C TYR A 69 0.48 12.47 16.25
N LEU A 70 1.03 11.87 15.21
CA LEU A 70 1.14 10.42 15.08
C LEU A 70 2.57 10.01 15.43
N ASP A 71 2.70 9.08 16.38
CA ASP A 71 3.96 8.42 16.69
C ASP A 71 4.16 7.23 15.74
N ILE A 72 5.00 7.38 14.72
CA ILE A 72 5.22 6.34 13.72
C ILE A 72 5.91 5.12 14.35
N ASN A 73 6.79 5.34 15.32
CA ASN A 73 7.48 4.27 16.05
C ASN A 73 6.46 3.40 16.79
N ALA A 74 5.57 4.02 17.56
CA ALA A 74 4.52 3.29 18.30
C ALA A 74 3.59 2.53 17.35
N ILE A 75 3.18 3.15 16.23
CA ILE A 75 2.35 2.48 15.22
C ILE A 75 3.08 1.25 14.66
N CYS A 76 4.34 1.39 14.23
CA CYS A 76 5.10 0.30 13.65
C CYS A 76 5.42 -0.81 14.66
N HIS A 77 5.67 -0.48 15.92
CA HIS A 77 5.83 -1.48 16.98
C HIS A 77 4.54 -2.27 17.23
N ALA A 78 3.38 -1.61 17.19
CA ALA A 78 2.09 -2.28 17.33
C ALA A 78 1.72 -3.15 16.12
N LEU A 79 2.06 -2.71 14.91
CA LEU A 79 1.81 -3.47 13.68
C LEU A 79 2.80 -4.63 13.48
N GLY A 80 4.04 -4.46 13.94
CA GLY A 80 5.16 -5.35 13.63
C GLY A 80 5.74 -5.08 12.24
N LYS A 81 6.92 -5.68 11.97
CA LYS A 81 7.70 -5.42 10.76
C LYS A 81 6.97 -5.77 9.47
N ASP A 82 6.35 -6.93 9.43
CA ASP A 82 5.74 -7.44 8.19
C ASP A 82 4.52 -6.63 7.78
N ARG A 83 3.64 -6.25 8.73
CA ARG A 83 2.49 -5.40 8.41
C ARG A 83 2.87 -3.96 8.11
N SER A 84 3.86 -3.42 8.82
CA SER A 84 4.37 -2.07 8.54
C SER A 84 4.90 -2.00 7.12
N THR A 85 5.76 -2.96 6.75
CA THR A 85 6.36 -3.05 5.39
C THR A 85 5.29 -3.23 4.32
N ALA A 86 4.26 -4.05 4.57
CA ALA A 86 3.16 -4.31 3.64
C ALA A 86 2.19 -3.12 3.45
N LEU A 87 2.16 -2.15 4.37
CA LEU A 87 1.12 -1.12 4.43
C LEU A 87 1.01 -0.26 3.15
N PRO A 88 2.10 0.20 2.51
CA PRO A 88 2.00 0.98 1.27
C PRO A 88 1.37 0.19 0.12
N MET A 89 1.68 -1.11 -0.01
CA MET A 89 1.05 -1.96 -1.02
C MET A 89 -0.43 -2.20 -0.70
N PHE A 90 -0.79 -2.44 0.56
CA PHE A 90 -2.20 -2.50 0.96
C PHE A 90 -2.94 -1.18 0.65
N HIS A 91 -2.30 -0.05 0.92
CA HIS A 91 -2.90 1.27 0.75
C HIS A 91 -3.17 1.58 -0.73
N SER A 92 -2.20 1.36 -1.61
CA SER A 92 -2.38 1.50 -3.07
C SER A 92 -3.36 0.47 -3.63
N PHE A 93 -3.31 -0.79 -3.19
CA PHE A 93 -4.22 -1.83 -3.67
C PHE A 93 -5.68 -1.58 -3.28
N THR A 94 -5.94 -0.92 -2.16
CA THR A 94 -7.32 -0.62 -1.71
C THR A 94 -7.83 0.74 -2.18
N GLY A 95 -7.02 1.47 -2.96
CA GLY A 95 -7.33 2.79 -3.53
C GLY A 95 -6.57 3.92 -2.83
N CYS A 96 -5.88 4.74 -3.60
CA CYS A 96 -5.20 5.98 -3.21
C CYS A 96 -5.39 7.01 -4.33
N ASP A 97 -4.62 8.08 -4.36
CA ASP A 97 -4.80 9.14 -5.36
C ASP A 97 -4.52 8.65 -6.80
N THR A 98 -3.69 7.62 -6.96
CA THR A 98 -3.27 7.10 -8.27
C THR A 98 -3.87 5.73 -8.65
N THR A 99 -4.69 5.16 -7.77
CA THR A 99 -5.34 3.84 -7.95
C THR A 99 -6.83 3.89 -7.58
N SER A 100 -7.67 3.17 -8.31
CA SER A 100 -9.10 3.10 -7.99
C SER A 100 -9.37 2.39 -6.67
N ALA A 101 -10.43 2.79 -5.97
CA ALA A 101 -10.96 2.03 -4.83
C ALA A 101 -11.97 0.96 -5.29
N PHE A 102 -12.09 -0.12 -4.52
CA PHE A 102 -13.14 -1.12 -4.73
C PHE A 102 -14.51 -0.53 -4.36
N PHE A 103 -15.48 -0.60 -5.28
CA PHE A 103 -16.77 0.05 -5.08
C PHE A 103 -17.50 -0.44 -3.82
N GLY A 104 -17.92 0.52 -2.98
CA GLY A 104 -18.60 0.24 -1.71
C GLY A 104 -17.71 -0.40 -0.64
N LYS A 105 -16.38 -0.39 -0.81
CA LYS A 105 -15.40 -0.96 0.12
C LYS A 105 -14.42 0.10 0.58
N GLY A 106 -14.52 0.48 1.86
CA GLY A 106 -13.58 1.41 2.48
C GLY A 106 -12.35 0.71 3.08
N LYS A 107 -11.29 1.47 3.35
CA LYS A 107 -10.06 0.96 3.97
C LYS A 107 -10.28 0.23 5.29
N LYS A 108 -11.22 0.68 6.12
CA LYS A 108 -11.62 -0.03 7.35
C LYS A 108 -12.12 -1.45 7.05
N SER A 109 -13.01 -1.61 6.06
CA SER A 109 -13.53 -2.93 5.69
C SER A 109 -12.47 -3.82 5.04
N ALA A 110 -11.54 -3.25 4.28
CA ALA A 110 -10.41 -3.98 3.72
C ALA A 110 -9.38 -4.38 4.79
N TRP A 111 -9.17 -3.54 5.81
CA TRP A 111 -8.33 -3.86 6.96
C TRP A 111 -8.91 -5.03 7.77
N GLU A 112 -10.22 -5.05 7.97
CA GLU A 112 -10.89 -6.18 8.62
C GLU A 112 -10.77 -7.47 7.78
N ALA A 113 -10.81 -7.38 6.45
CA ALA A 113 -10.53 -8.51 5.58
C ALA A 113 -9.07 -8.99 5.73
N TRP A 114 -8.12 -8.07 5.89
CA TRP A 114 -6.70 -8.41 6.07
C TRP A 114 -6.45 -9.07 7.44
N ASN A 115 -7.19 -8.67 8.47
CA ASN A 115 -7.20 -9.37 9.75
C ASN A 115 -7.76 -10.80 9.64
N ALA A 116 -8.72 -11.03 8.75
CA ALA A 116 -9.32 -12.35 8.53
C ALA A 116 -8.47 -13.25 7.61
N TYR A 117 -7.57 -12.67 6.82
CA TYR A 117 -6.72 -13.38 5.86
C TYR A 117 -5.31 -12.80 5.89
N VAL A 118 -4.52 -13.28 6.85
CA VAL A 118 -3.18 -12.74 7.13
C VAL A 118 -2.16 -13.15 6.07
N GLU A 119 -2.44 -14.21 5.31
CA GLU A 119 -1.59 -14.77 4.25
C GLU A 119 -1.34 -13.78 3.12
N VAL A 120 -2.27 -12.84 2.85
CA VAL A 120 -2.06 -11.78 1.85
C VAL A 120 -0.88 -10.87 2.19
N THR A 121 -0.46 -10.81 3.46
CA THR A 121 0.75 -10.08 3.88
C THR A 121 1.99 -10.55 3.11
N GLU A 122 2.05 -11.84 2.76
CA GLU A 122 3.14 -12.39 1.94
C GLU A 122 3.20 -11.70 0.57
N ALA A 123 2.06 -11.57 -0.11
CA ALA A 123 1.99 -10.90 -1.40
C ALA A 123 2.36 -9.41 -1.29
N PHE A 124 1.80 -8.70 -0.31
CA PHE A 124 2.11 -7.29 -0.10
C PHE A 124 3.61 -7.05 0.15
N ASN A 125 4.23 -7.84 1.03
CA ASN A 125 5.65 -7.74 1.28
C ASN A 125 6.49 -8.15 0.07
N ASN A 126 6.05 -9.13 -0.71
CA ASN A 126 6.77 -9.52 -1.92
C ASN A 126 6.87 -8.34 -2.90
N PHE A 127 5.78 -7.61 -3.13
CA PHE A 127 5.78 -6.42 -3.99
C PHE A 127 6.61 -5.26 -3.43
N MET A 128 6.58 -5.07 -2.11
CA MET A 128 7.39 -4.03 -1.47
C MET A 128 8.89 -4.31 -1.52
N ASN A 129 9.28 -5.60 -1.52
CA ASN A 129 10.68 -6.01 -1.63
C ASN A 129 11.16 -6.15 -3.09
N HIS A 130 10.24 -6.28 -4.04
CA HIS A 130 10.53 -6.42 -5.47
C HIS A 130 9.70 -5.38 -6.25
N PRO A 131 10.06 -4.08 -6.16
CA PRO A 131 9.31 -3.02 -6.79
C PRO A 131 9.23 -3.24 -8.31
N TYR A 132 8.07 -2.92 -8.90
CA TYR A 132 7.81 -3.06 -10.33
C TYR A 132 7.87 -4.50 -10.88
N MET A 133 7.78 -5.52 -10.01
CA MET A 133 7.70 -6.91 -10.44
C MET A 133 6.51 -7.15 -11.38
N THR A 134 6.73 -7.93 -12.44
CA THR A 134 5.68 -8.37 -13.36
C THR A 134 4.68 -9.28 -12.65
N VAL A 135 3.38 -9.02 -12.86
CA VAL A 135 2.29 -9.80 -12.27
C VAL A 135 1.52 -10.53 -13.37
N THR A 136 1.21 -11.81 -13.13
CA THR A 136 0.33 -12.60 -14.00
C THR A 136 -0.72 -13.31 -13.16
N VAL A 137 -1.83 -13.74 -13.77
CA VAL A 137 -2.90 -14.44 -13.04
C VAL A 137 -2.45 -15.75 -12.36
N ASN A 138 -1.36 -16.35 -12.85
CA ASN A 138 -0.85 -17.63 -12.34
C ASN A 138 0.19 -17.46 -11.24
N CYS A 139 0.66 -16.24 -10.94
CA CYS A 139 1.63 -16.06 -9.88
C CYS A 139 0.97 -16.11 -8.50
N LYS A 140 1.69 -16.66 -7.52
CA LYS A 140 1.21 -16.84 -6.14
C LYS A 140 0.72 -15.52 -5.54
N GLN A 141 1.43 -14.43 -5.79
CA GLN A 141 1.11 -13.11 -5.26
C GLN A 141 -0.25 -12.62 -5.76
N PHE A 142 -0.55 -12.81 -7.05
CA PHE A 142 -1.85 -12.45 -7.60
C PHE A 142 -2.97 -13.33 -7.03
N GLN A 143 -2.75 -14.64 -6.89
CA GLN A 143 -3.74 -15.55 -6.30
C GLN A 143 -4.09 -15.17 -4.86
N LEU A 144 -3.10 -14.77 -4.05
CA LEU A 144 -3.32 -14.24 -2.70
C LEU A 144 -4.15 -12.95 -2.73
N LEU A 145 -3.87 -12.02 -3.66
CA LEU A 145 -4.66 -10.79 -3.84
C LEU A 145 -6.08 -11.06 -4.36
N GLU A 146 -6.25 -12.07 -5.22
CA GLU A 146 -7.55 -12.51 -5.73
C GLU A 146 -8.42 -13.03 -4.59
N ARG A 147 -7.86 -13.95 -3.78
CA ARG A 147 -8.52 -14.45 -2.56
C ARG A 147 -8.84 -13.33 -1.59
N PHE A 148 -7.90 -12.43 -1.34
CA PHE A 148 -8.13 -11.26 -0.48
C PHE A 148 -9.28 -10.39 -1.00
N THR A 149 -9.36 -10.17 -2.31
CA THR A 149 -10.45 -9.42 -2.95
C THR A 149 -11.80 -10.13 -2.75
N VAL A 150 -11.86 -11.46 -2.85
CA VAL A 150 -13.07 -12.22 -2.51
C VAL A 150 -13.52 -11.92 -1.08
N ILE A 151 -12.60 -11.94 -0.12
CA ILE A 151 -12.88 -11.72 1.31
C ILE A 151 -13.35 -10.28 1.59
N ILE A 152 -12.82 -9.28 0.89
CA ILE A 152 -13.33 -7.89 0.94
C ILE A 152 -14.83 -7.83 0.59
N TYR A 153 -15.26 -8.60 -0.41
CA TYR A 153 -16.66 -8.60 -0.85
C TYR A 153 -17.55 -9.56 -0.06
N ASN A 154 -17.01 -10.67 0.41
CA ASN A 154 -17.72 -11.70 1.16
C ASN A 154 -16.76 -12.42 2.13
N LYS A 155 -16.66 -11.90 3.35
CA LYS A 155 -15.73 -12.40 4.38
C LYS A 155 -15.90 -13.88 4.74
N THR A 156 -17.08 -14.45 4.53
CA THR A 156 -17.39 -15.86 4.84
C THR A 156 -17.25 -16.78 3.62
N SER A 157 -16.85 -16.26 2.46
CA SER A 157 -16.65 -17.08 1.26
C SER A 157 -15.40 -17.95 1.42
N ASN A 158 -15.47 -19.19 0.92
CA ASN A 158 -14.32 -20.08 0.79
C ASN A 158 -13.74 -20.12 -0.64
N LEU A 159 -14.20 -19.23 -1.53
CA LEU A 159 -13.78 -19.20 -2.94
C LEU A 159 -12.47 -18.44 -3.11
N ASP A 160 -11.58 -18.96 -3.93
CA ASP A 160 -10.31 -18.30 -4.23
C ASP A 160 -10.41 -17.31 -5.40
N SER A 161 -11.29 -17.57 -6.36
CA SER A 161 -11.42 -16.72 -7.54
C SER A 161 -12.49 -15.64 -7.41
N VAL A 162 -12.16 -14.43 -7.87
CA VAL A 162 -13.14 -13.34 -7.98
C VAL A 162 -14.22 -13.64 -9.01
N ASN A 163 -13.93 -14.42 -10.06
CA ASN A 163 -14.93 -14.79 -11.05
C ASN A 163 -15.99 -15.74 -10.47
N GLU A 164 -15.56 -16.70 -9.65
CA GLU A 164 -16.47 -17.61 -8.94
C GLU A 164 -17.28 -16.85 -7.89
N ALA A 165 -16.63 -15.98 -7.12
CA ALA A 165 -17.30 -15.14 -6.13
C ALA A 165 -18.31 -14.20 -6.78
N ARG A 166 -17.99 -13.62 -7.95
CA ARG A 166 -18.93 -12.82 -8.75
C ARG A 166 -20.16 -13.63 -9.12
N ARG A 167 -19.97 -14.84 -9.65
CA ARG A 167 -21.07 -15.75 -10.02
C ARG A 167 -21.95 -16.07 -8.81
N GLU A 168 -21.36 -16.43 -7.67
CA GLU A 168 -22.12 -16.72 -6.43
C GLU A 168 -22.91 -15.49 -5.96
N LEU A 169 -22.24 -14.35 -5.83
CA LEU A 169 -22.85 -13.13 -5.30
C LEU A 169 -23.97 -12.58 -6.19
N PHE A 170 -23.81 -12.72 -7.50
CA PHE A 170 -24.83 -12.33 -8.47
C PHE A 170 -26.00 -13.31 -8.46
N SER A 171 -25.74 -14.61 -8.67
CA SER A 171 -26.80 -15.60 -8.92
C SER A 171 -27.51 -16.09 -7.65
N GLN A 172 -26.82 -16.14 -6.51
CA GLN A 172 -27.38 -16.73 -5.28
C GLN A 172 -27.75 -15.67 -4.24
N LYS A 173 -27.05 -14.53 -4.23
CA LYS A 173 -27.27 -13.45 -3.26
C LYS A 173 -27.95 -12.21 -3.85
N ASN A 174 -28.32 -12.24 -5.14
CA ASN A 174 -29.00 -11.15 -5.87
C ASN A 174 -28.35 -9.77 -5.66
N ARG A 175 -27.01 -9.72 -5.57
CA ARG A 175 -26.30 -8.45 -5.42
C ARG A 175 -26.26 -7.71 -6.76
N PRO A 176 -26.42 -6.37 -6.76
CA PRO A 176 -26.26 -5.59 -7.98
C PRO A 176 -24.81 -5.67 -8.49
N MET A 177 -24.63 -5.54 -9.81
CA MET A 177 -23.36 -5.72 -10.53
C MET A 177 -22.22 -4.81 -10.01
N GLU A 178 -22.57 -3.63 -9.50
CA GLU A 178 -21.63 -2.69 -8.88
C GLU A 178 -21.14 -3.13 -7.49
N LYS A 179 -21.89 -3.98 -6.78
CA LYS A 179 -21.57 -4.46 -5.41
C LYS A 179 -20.98 -5.88 -5.39
N ILE A 180 -20.46 -6.36 -6.50
CA ILE A 180 -19.72 -7.63 -6.61
C ILE A 180 -18.23 -7.36 -6.95
N PRO A 181 -17.31 -8.31 -6.70
CA PRO A 181 -15.89 -8.15 -7.00
C PRO A 181 -15.66 -7.78 -8.47
N PRO A 182 -14.53 -7.16 -8.86
CA PRO A 182 -14.16 -6.99 -10.27
C PRO A 182 -13.93 -8.34 -10.96
N THR A 183 -13.93 -8.37 -12.30
CA THR A 183 -13.47 -9.57 -13.05
C THR A 183 -11.99 -9.82 -12.77
N GLN A 184 -11.52 -11.05 -12.95
CA GLN A 184 -10.09 -11.37 -12.76
C GLN A 184 -9.18 -10.51 -13.64
N GLU A 185 -9.59 -10.25 -14.90
CA GLU A 185 -8.84 -9.38 -15.82
C GLU A 185 -8.77 -7.93 -15.32
N ALA A 186 -9.89 -7.37 -14.86
CA ALA A 186 -9.91 -6.02 -14.31
C ALA A 186 -9.10 -5.95 -13.01
N LEU A 187 -9.16 -6.99 -12.17
CA LEU A 187 -8.34 -7.09 -10.97
C LEU A 187 -6.85 -7.16 -11.30
N LEU A 188 -6.46 -7.85 -12.36
CA LEU A 188 -5.07 -7.90 -12.81
C LEU A 188 -4.55 -6.51 -13.18
N GLN A 189 -5.30 -5.76 -14.00
CA GLN A 189 -4.91 -4.40 -14.38
C GLN A 189 -4.82 -3.47 -13.16
N HIS A 190 -5.80 -3.57 -12.25
CA HIS A 190 -5.78 -2.84 -10.98
C HIS A 190 -4.56 -3.20 -10.11
N THR A 191 -4.23 -4.49 -10.03
CA THR A 191 -3.06 -4.98 -9.29
C THR A 191 -1.77 -4.43 -9.87
N LEU A 192 -1.62 -4.47 -11.20
CA LEU A 192 -0.44 -3.92 -11.89
C LEU A 192 -0.25 -2.43 -11.56
N ARG A 193 -1.34 -1.65 -11.56
CA ARG A 193 -1.30 -0.23 -11.21
C ARG A 193 -0.93 -0.01 -9.74
N ALA A 194 -1.49 -0.79 -8.84
CA ALA A 194 -1.16 -0.72 -7.41
C ALA A 194 0.31 -1.09 -7.14
N VAL A 195 0.83 -2.12 -7.81
CA VAL A 195 2.24 -2.53 -7.72
C VAL A 195 3.17 -1.43 -8.22
N TYR A 196 2.80 -0.72 -9.29
CA TYR A 196 3.57 0.42 -9.79
C TYR A 196 3.66 1.53 -8.74
N GLN A 197 2.53 1.96 -8.18
CA GLN A 197 2.52 3.00 -7.14
C GLN A 197 3.30 2.56 -5.89
N ALA A 198 3.09 1.32 -5.44
CA ALA A 198 3.82 0.77 -4.32
C ALA A 198 5.33 0.67 -4.60
N GLY A 199 5.74 0.42 -5.84
CA GLY A 199 7.15 0.42 -6.26
C GLY A 199 7.82 1.79 -6.10
N ILE A 200 7.11 2.86 -6.45
CA ILE A 200 7.55 4.23 -6.22
C ILE A 200 7.71 4.47 -4.70
N TRP A 201 6.75 4.02 -3.89
CA TRP A 201 6.81 4.18 -2.44
C TRP A 201 7.89 3.32 -1.77
N ALA A 202 8.12 2.10 -2.26
CA ALA A 202 9.12 1.18 -1.77
C ALA A 202 10.55 1.73 -1.91
N THR A 203 10.79 2.50 -2.98
CA THR A 203 12.08 3.10 -3.32
C THR A 203 12.22 4.55 -2.84
N SER A 204 11.27 5.04 -2.02
CA SER A 204 11.22 6.46 -1.59
C SER A 204 12.41 6.94 -0.74
N ASP A 205 13.26 6.05 -0.24
CA ASP A 205 14.48 6.40 0.49
C ASP A 205 15.74 6.50 -0.39
N GLN A 206 15.56 6.41 -1.71
CA GLN A 206 16.61 6.53 -2.72
C GLN A 206 16.44 7.85 -3.46
N CYS A 207 17.47 8.71 -3.51
CA CYS A 207 17.33 10.02 -4.15
C CYS A 207 17.02 9.95 -5.65
N GLU A 208 17.52 8.92 -6.35
CA GLU A 208 17.23 8.65 -7.75
C GLU A 208 16.44 7.35 -7.87
N GLN A 209 15.13 7.43 -8.11
CA GLN A 209 14.23 6.28 -8.17
C GLN A 209 14.16 5.65 -9.56
N LYS A 210 14.30 6.45 -10.62
CA LYS A 210 14.22 6.01 -12.03
C LYS A 210 13.09 4.99 -12.28
N PRO A 211 11.82 5.32 -11.96
CA PRO A 211 10.71 4.39 -12.16
C PRO A 211 10.61 3.98 -13.64
N PRO A 212 10.22 2.73 -13.95
CA PRO A 212 9.97 2.33 -15.32
C PRO A 212 8.79 3.10 -15.91
N THR A 213 8.60 3.02 -17.23
CA THR A 213 7.39 3.53 -17.89
C THR A 213 6.14 2.94 -17.24
N PRO A 214 5.06 3.72 -17.05
CA PRO A 214 3.79 3.20 -16.57
C PRO A 214 3.08 2.29 -17.59
N GLU A 215 3.52 2.30 -18.86
CA GLU A 215 3.02 1.36 -19.87
C GLU A 215 3.23 -0.10 -19.41
N GLY A 216 2.19 -0.92 -19.53
CA GLY A 216 2.22 -2.31 -19.05
C GLY A 216 1.94 -2.48 -17.56
N PHE A 217 1.80 -1.39 -16.79
CA PHE A 217 1.36 -1.41 -15.39
C PHE A 217 -0.11 -1.00 -15.23
N GLY A 218 -0.99 -1.57 -16.04
CA GLY A 218 -2.40 -1.17 -16.06
C GLY A 218 -2.70 0.06 -16.91
N TRP A 219 -1.73 0.51 -17.72
CA TRP A 219 -1.85 1.64 -18.64
C TRP A 219 -1.36 1.27 -20.05
N THR A 220 -1.99 1.88 -21.05
CA THR A 220 -1.59 1.85 -22.46
C THR A 220 -1.71 3.28 -22.97
N LEU A 221 -0.65 3.82 -23.57
CA LEU A 221 -0.66 5.17 -24.17
C LEU A 221 -1.38 5.18 -25.52
#